data_AF-A0A950XEQ3-F1
#
_entry.id   AF-A0A950XEQ3-F1
#
_cell.length_a   1.000
_cell.length_b   1.000
_cell.length_c   1.000
_cell.angle_alpha   90.00
_cell.angle_beta   90.00
_cell.angle_gamma   90.00
#
_symmetry.space_group_name_H-M   'P 1'
#
loop_
_entity.id
_entity.type
_entity.pdbx_description
1 polymer ?
#
loop_
_entity_poly.entity_id
_entity_poly.type
_entity_poly.pdbx_seq_one_letter_code
_entity_poly.pdbx_strand_id
1 'polypeptide(L)'
;MSSSAKPSIVFCHGIWADGSSFSKVIPPLQAQGYEVIAAQYGLNTPEADVATVKATLGRVKSPTILVGHSYGGSVITAAGTDDRVTGLVFISALAPDVDAGETSQSIQEKFPVTD
;
A
#
# COMPACT_ATOMS: atom_id res chain seq x y z
N MET A 1 26.91 17.65 -3.29
CA MET A 1 26.03 16.73 -2.56
C MET A 1 24.67 16.80 -3.24
N SER A 2 24.29 15.80 -4.03
CA SER A 2 22.95 15.78 -4.63
C SER A 2 21.93 15.69 -3.49
N SER A 3 21.02 16.65 -3.39
CA SER A 3 19.84 16.51 -2.55
C SER A 3 19.09 15.28 -3.04
N SER A 4 19.16 14.16 -2.32
CA SER A 4 18.38 12.98 -2.68
C SER A 4 16.91 13.39 -2.76
N ALA A 5 16.26 13.18 -3.91
CA ALA A 5 14.86 13.52 -4.08
C ALA A 5 14.02 12.79 -3.02
N LYS A 6 13.01 13.47 -2.47
CA LYS A 6 12.08 12.84 -1.51
C LYS A 6 11.42 11.62 -2.17
N PRO A 7 11.23 10.51 -1.45
CA PRO A 7 10.54 9.35 -2.00
C PRO A 7 9.09 9.70 -2.35
N SER A 8 8.54 9.01 -3.32
CA SER A 8 7.11 9.07 -3.63
C SER A 8 6.35 8.24 -2.59
N ILE A 9 5.10 8.59 -2.31
CA ILE A 9 4.25 7.88 -1.35
C ILE A 9 2.99 7.42 -2.09
N VAL A 10 2.75 6.11 -2.12
CA VAL A 10 1.54 5.53 -2.71
C VAL A 10 0.71 4.84 -1.62
N PHE A 11 -0.47 5.38 -1.35
CA PHE A 11 -1.42 4.83 -0.40
C PHE A 11 -2.31 3.75 -1.03
N CYS A 12 -2.55 2.67 -0.27
CA CYS A 12 -3.38 1.53 -0.65
C CYS A 12 -4.46 1.31 0.43
N HIS A 13 -5.73 1.40 0.05
CA HIS A 13 -6.87 1.36 0.97
C HIS A 13 -7.27 -0.06 1.40
N GLY A 14 -8.04 -0.15 2.48
CA GLY A 14 -8.61 -1.42 2.93
C GLY A 14 -9.80 -1.89 2.10
N ILE A 15 -10.37 -3.02 2.50
CA ILE A 15 -11.69 -3.46 2.03
C ILE A 15 -12.75 -2.46 2.54
N TRP A 16 -13.82 -2.27 1.76
CA TRP A 16 -14.91 -1.31 2.01
C TRP A 16 -14.48 0.17 2.06
N ALA A 17 -13.29 0.47 1.57
CA ALA A 17 -12.74 1.81 1.51
C ALA A 17 -12.35 2.18 0.08
N ASP A 18 -11.98 3.44 -0.12
CA ASP A 18 -11.34 3.94 -1.33
C ASP A 18 -10.22 4.94 -0.96
N GLY A 19 -9.58 5.53 -1.98
CA GLY A 19 -8.49 6.49 -1.82
C GLY A 19 -8.87 7.77 -1.04
N SER A 20 -10.17 8.09 -0.92
CA SER A 20 -10.63 9.25 -0.13
C SER A 20 -10.38 9.09 1.37
N SER A 21 -10.16 7.87 1.85
CA SER A 21 -9.74 7.56 3.23
C SER A 21 -8.47 8.31 3.65
N PHE A 22 -7.63 8.67 2.67
CA PHE A 22 -6.36 9.37 2.88
C PHE A 22 -6.45 10.89 2.63
N SER A 23 -7.65 11.42 2.37
CA SER A 23 -7.86 12.85 2.02
C SER A 23 -7.33 13.84 3.06
N LYS A 24 -7.26 13.45 4.34
CA LYS A 24 -6.72 14.30 5.41
C LYS A 24 -5.20 14.20 5.59
N VAL A 25 -4.56 13.16 5.06
CA VAL A 25 -3.11 12.94 5.21
C VAL A 25 -2.32 13.30 3.95
N ILE A 26 -2.94 13.18 2.77
CA ILE A 26 -2.29 13.52 1.49
C ILE A 26 -1.90 15.01 1.41
N PRO A 27 -2.79 15.99 1.67
CA PRO A 27 -2.42 17.40 1.52
C PRO A 27 -1.28 17.87 2.45
N PRO A 28 -1.25 17.48 3.74
CA PRO A 28 -0.10 17.81 4.60
C PRO A 28 1.23 17.22 4.11
N LEU A 29 1.24 16.01 3.57
CA LEU A 29 2.47 15.40 3.01
C LEU A 29 2.90 16.09 1.72
N GLN A 30 1.96 16.45 0.85
CA GLN A 30 2.25 17.24 -0.35
C GLN A 30 2.80 18.63 0.02
N ALA A 31 2.27 19.28 1.06
CA ALA A 31 2.79 20.54 1.57
C ALA A 31 4.24 20.44 2.09
N GLN A 32 4.68 19.24 2.50
CA GLN A 32 6.06 18.94 2.87
C GLN A 32 6.96 18.55 1.67
N GLY A 33 6.44 18.64 0.45
CA GLY A 33 7.17 18.39 -0.79
C GLY A 33 7.29 16.93 -1.22
N TYR A 34 6.46 16.02 -0.68
CA TYR A 34 6.38 14.64 -1.17
C TYR A 34 5.45 14.54 -2.39
N GLU A 35 5.81 13.70 -3.36
CA GLU A 35 4.87 13.24 -4.39
C GLU A 35 3.99 12.15 -3.77
N VAL A 36 2.68 12.39 -3.70
CA VAL A 36 1.75 11.52 -2.98
C VAL A 36 0.56 11.18 -3.86
N ILE A 37 0.24 9.89 -3.99
CA ILE A 37 -0.89 9.37 -4.75
C ILE A 37 -1.61 8.31 -3.89
N ALA A 38 -2.93 8.20 -4.00
CA ALA A 38 -3.66 7.01 -3.54
C ALA A 38 -3.97 6.12 -4.75
N ALA A 39 -3.56 4.85 -4.70
CA ALA A 39 -3.97 3.86 -5.68
C ALA A 39 -5.46 3.55 -5.49
N GLN A 40 -6.21 3.56 -6.59
CA GLN A 40 -7.64 3.30 -6.58
C GLN A 40 -7.92 1.99 -7.32
N TYR A 41 -8.07 0.90 -6.57
CA TYR A 41 -8.38 -0.42 -7.12
C TYR A 41 -9.80 -0.85 -6.77
N GLY A 42 -10.30 -1.84 -7.51
CA GLY A 42 -11.71 -2.21 -7.51
C GLY A 42 -12.12 -3.20 -6.42
N LEU A 43 -11.17 -3.83 -5.71
CA LEU A 43 -11.43 -4.92 -4.75
C LEU A 43 -12.11 -6.14 -5.41
N ASN A 44 -11.85 -6.37 -6.71
CA ASN A 44 -12.45 -7.47 -7.47
C ASN A 44 -11.66 -8.77 -7.28
N THR A 45 -10.34 -8.72 -7.40
CA THR A 45 -9.43 -9.83 -7.11
C THR A 45 -8.10 -9.29 -6.57
N PRO A 46 -7.38 -10.08 -5.74
CA PRO A 46 -6.06 -9.67 -5.24
C PRO A 46 -5.07 -9.34 -6.35
N GLU A 47 -5.06 -10.11 -7.44
CA GLU A 47 -4.14 -9.91 -8.57
C GLU A 47 -4.42 -8.58 -9.29
N ALA A 48 -5.71 -8.24 -9.48
CA ALA A 48 -6.11 -6.99 -10.10
C ALA A 48 -5.78 -5.77 -9.22
N ASP A 49 -5.93 -5.91 -7.90
CA ASP A 49 -5.57 -4.85 -6.95
C ASP A 49 -4.05 -4.61 -6.95
N VAL A 50 -3.25 -5.68 -6.89
CA VAL A 50 -1.78 -5.60 -7.00
C VAL A 50 -1.34 -5.01 -8.33
N ALA A 51 -1.96 -5.42 -9.45
CA ALA A 51 -1.65 -4.89 -10.77
C ALA A 51 -1.94 -3.37 -10.85
N THR A 52 -3.01 -2.92 -10.22
CA THR A 52 -3.37 -1.49 -10.16
C THR A 52 -2.36 -0.68 -9.35
N VAL A 53 -1.88 -1.22 -8.23
CA VAL A 53 -0.81 -0.58 -7.45
C VAL A 53 0.49 -0.52 -8.27
N LYS A 54 0.89 -1.60 -8.94
CA LYS A 54 2.08 -1.62 -9.82
C LYS A 54 1.96 -0.67 -11.01
N ALA A 55 0.76 -0.49 -11.56
CA ALA A 55 0.50 0.52 -12.59
C ALA A 55 0.61 1.94 -12.02
N THR A 56 0.16 2.17 -10.79
CA THR A 56 0.28 3.45 -10.08
C THR A 56 1.75 3.83 -9.83
N LEU A 57 2.61 2.85 -9.54
CA LEU A 57 4.07 3.07 -9.46
C LEU A 57 4.66 3.64 -10.77
N GLY A 58 4.02 3.42 -11.93
CA GLY A 58 4.44 4.01 -13.21
C GLY A 58 4.10 5.50 -13.35
N ARG A 59 3.37 6.08 -12.39
CA ARG A 59 2.90 7.47 -12.42
C ARG A 59 3.68 8.37 -11.46
N VAL A 60 4.56 7.80 -10.65
CA VAL A 60 5.43 8.52 -9.71
C VAL A 60 6.87 8.50 -10.21
N LYS A 61 7.66 9.49 -9.80
CA LYS A 61 8.97 9.79 -10.39
C LYS A 61 10.14 9.30 -9.55
N SER A 62 9.94 9.17 -8.25
CA SER A 62 10.99 8.82 -7.28
C SER A 62 10.76 7.42 -6.70
N PRO A 63 11.81 6.77 -6.13
CA PRO A 63 11.65 5.54 -5.37
C PRO A 63 10.50 5.66 -4.38
N THR A 64 9.68 4.61 -4.29
CA THR A 64 8.34 4.71 -3.68
C THR A 64 8.27 4.00 -2.33
N ILE A 65 7.62 4.64 -1.38
CA ILE A 65 7.11 4.01 -0.17
C ILE A 65 5.65 3.64 -0.42
N LEU A 66 5.32 2.35 -0.27
CA LEU A 66 3.93 1.89 -0.28
C LEU A 66 3.36 1.92 1.14
N VAL A 67 2.16 2.49 1.29
CA VAL A 67 1.49 2.62 2.58
C VAL A 67 0.14 1.91 2.52
N GLY A 68 -0.02 0.83 3.28
CA GLY A 68 -1.21 -0.02 3.27
C GLY A 68 -2.01 0.08 4.55
N HIS A 69 -3.32 0.28 4.46
CA HIS A 69 -4.25 0.21 5.60
C HIS A 69 -5.11 -1.06 5.53
N SER A 70 -5.27 -1.77 6.65
CA SER A 70 -6.09 -2.99 6.71
C SER A 70 -5.68 -4.00 5.61
N TYR A 71 -6.60 -4.46 4.77
CA TYR A 71 -6.33 -5.28 3.58
C TYR A 71 -5.27 -4.70 2.64
N GLY A 72 -5.16 -3.37 2.56
CA GLY A 72 -4.12 -2.71 1.77
C GLY A 72 -2.71 -3.15 2.16
N GLY A 73 -2.51 -3.64 3.39
CA GLY A 73 -1.28 -4.31 3.81
C GLY A 73 -0.92 -5.52 2.94
N SER A 74 -1.87 -6.44 2.73
CA SER A 74 -1.68 -7.61 1.86
C SER A 74 -1.36 -7.20 0.42
N VAL A 75 -2.00 -6.14 -0.08
CA VAL A 75 -1.74 -5.62 -1.43
C VAL A 75 -0.32 -5.06 -1.54
N ILE A 76 0.13 -4.26 -0.56
CA ILE A 76 1.48 -3.70 -0.59
C ILE A 76 2.57 -4.74 -0.34
N THR A 77 2.29 -5.83 0.38
CA THR A 77 3.22 -6.95 0.51
C THR A 77 3.54 -7.55 -0.86
N ALA A 78 2.51 -7.87 -1.65
CA ALA A 78 2.70 -8.43 -2.98
C ALA A 78 3.26 -7.41 -3.98
N ALA A 79 2.76 -6.17 -3.96
CA ALA A 79 3.23 -5.10 -4.85
C ALA A 79 4.64 -4.61 -4.50
N GLY A 80 5.08 -4.77 -3.24
CA GLY A 80 6.37 -4.34 -2.72
C GLY A 80 7.58 -5.08 -3.29
N THR A 81 7.35 -6.17 -4.02
CA THR A 81 8.37 -6.91 -4.78
C THR A 81 8.86 -6.17 -6.03
N ASP A 82 8.23 -5.06 -6.39
CA ASP A 82 8.64 -4.21 -7.51
C ASP A 82 9.89 -3.38 -7.17
N ASP A 83 10.90 -3.40 -8.04
CA ASP A 83 12.20 -2.72 -7.82
C ASP A 83 12.11 -1.21 -7.57
N ARG A 84 10.98 -0.58 -7.92
CA ARG A 84 10.73 0.85 -7.65
C ARG A 84 10.36 1.12 -6.19
N VAL A 85 10.01 0.09 -5.42
CA VAL A 85 9.59 0.20 -4.02
C VAL A 85 10.80 0.13 -3.10
N THR A 86 10.96 1.14 -2.24
CA THR A 86 12.08 1.24 -1.28
C THR A 86 11.65 1.01 0.17
N GLY A 87 10.35 0.86 0.43
CA GLY A 87 9.85 0.63 1.78
C GLY A 87 8.35 0.42 1.83
N LEU A 88 7.92 -0.26 2.89
CA LEU A 88 6.52 -0.57 3.20
C LEU A 88 6.13 0.03 4.54
N VAL A 89 4.92 0.58 4.63
CA VAL A 89 4.33 1.09 5.87
C VAL A 89 2.96 0.44 6.06
N PHE A 90 2.76 -0.20 7.20
CA PHE A 90 1.53 -0.91 7.55
C PHE A 90 0.76 -0.12 8.62
N ILE A 91 -0.47 0.31 8.30
CA ILE A 91 -1.36 1.04 9.21
C ILE A 91 -2.52 0.13 9.59
N SER A 92 -2.49 -0.45 10.80
CA SER A 92 -3.51 -1.41 11.26
C SER A 92 -3.84 -2.44 10.17
N ALA A 93 -2.78 -3.01 9.58
CA ALA A 93 -2.84 -3.70 8.30
C ALA A 93 -2.40 -5.15 8.41
N LEU A 94 -2.88 -5.94 7.45
CA LEU A 94 -2.50 -7.34 7.27
C LEU A 94 -1.10 -7.42 6.64
N ALA A 95 -0.24 -8.29 7.16
CA ALA A 95 1.13 -8.47 6.65
C ALA A 95 1.42 -9.97 6.46
N PRO A 96 0.81 -10.62 5.46
CA PRO A 96 1.01 -12.05 5.21
C PRO A 96 2.46 -12.34 4.77
N ASP A 97 3.04 -13.43 5.25
CA ASP A 97 4.27 -13.99 4.70
C ASP A 97 3.98 -14.74 3.38
N VAL A 98 4.38 -14.12 2.27
CA VAL A 98 4.17 -14.68 0.93
C VAL A 98 5.01 -15.93 0.66
N ASP A 99 6.19 -16.05 1.27
CA ASP A 99 7.08 -17.20 1.09
C ASP A 99 6.56 -18.42 1.86
N ALA A 100 5.87 -18.17 3.00
CA ALA A 100 5.14 -19.18 3.74
C ALA A 100 3.75 -19.49 3.16
N GLY A 101 3.34 -18.84 2.06
CA GLY A 101 2.03 -19.03 1.43
C GLY A 101 0.86 -18.52 2.27
N GLU A 102 1.08 -17.53 3.15
CA GLU A 102 0.03 -16.97 3.98
C GLU A 102 -0.92 -16.08 3.18
N THR A 103 -2.18 -16.10 3.57
CA THR A 103 -3.24 -15.25 3.01
C THR A 103 -3.74 -14.28 4.06
N SER A 104 -4.44 -13.22 3.63
CA SER A 104 -5.18 -12.31 4.51
C SER A 104 -6.09 -13.07 5.50
N GLN A 105 -6.68 -14.18 5.06
CA GLN A 105 -7.57 -14.99 5.87
C GLN A 105 -6.79 -15.85 6.88
N SER A 106 -5.77 -16.57 6.43
CA SER A 106 -5.04 -17.51 7.28
C SER A 106 -4.31 -16.81 8.44
N ILE A 107 -3.87 -15.56 8.27
CA ILE A 107 -3.27 -14.80 9.37
C ILE A 107 -4.29 -14.30 10.38
N GLN A 108 -5.54 -14.06 9.98
CA GLN A 108 -6.62 -13.69 10.90
C GLN A 108 -7.07 -14.91 11.70
N GLU A 109 -7.11 -16.09 11.08
CA GLU A 109 -7.45 -17.37 11.73
C GLU A 109 -6.48 -17.79 12.84
N LYS A 110 -5.31 -17.16 12.93
CA LYS A 110 -4.36 -17.36 14.04
C LYS A 110 -4.85 -16.76 15.36
N PHE A 111 -5.88 -15.91 15.32
CA PHE A 111 -6.40 -15.22 16.48
C PHE A 111 -7.82 -15.72 16.83
N PRO A 112 -8.21 -15.65 18.12
CA PRO A 112 -9.57 -16.01 18.52
C PRO A 112 -10.61 -15.19 17.77
N VAL A 113 -11.73 -15.83 17.41
CA VAL A 113 -12.91 -15.12 16.91
C VAL A 113 -13.49 -14.24 18.02
N THR A 114 -14.00 -13.07 17.65
CA THR A 114 -14.83 -12.26 18.56
C THR A 114 -16.21 -12.88 18.68
N ASP A 115 -16.78 -12.84 19.89
CA ASP A 115 -18.14 -13.33 20.19
C ASP A 115 -19.25 -12.62 19.39
#